data_AF-L5M3S4-F1
#
_entry.id   AF-L5M3S4-F1
#
_cell.length_a   1.000
_cell.length_b   1.000
_cell.length_c   1.000
_cell.angle_alpha   90.00
_cell.angle_beta   90.00
_cell.angle_gamma   90.00
#
_symmetry.space_group_name_H-M   'P 1'
#
loop_
_entity.id
_entity.type
_entity.pdbx_description
1 polymer ?
#
loop_
_entity_poly.entity_id
_entity_poly.type
_entity_poly.pdbx_seq_one_letter_code
_entity_poly.pdbx_strand_id
1 'polypeptide(L)'
;MESSLRIRVTKRSPCDMVMGVGMCSSQPWPPLSFQVDRFLYHMRLSDETLLDIMARFQAEMQRGLGKDTNPTASVKMLPTFVRAIPDRSENGEFLSLDLGGSKFRVLKVQVSEEGKQKVQMESQFYPTPNEIIRRSCAFSLQLFEYVADCLADFMKTKGLTHKKLPLGMTFSFPCWQTKLEEGVLLSWTKKFKARGVQDTDVVNRLTKAMKNHKDIDVDILALVNDTVGTMMTCAYDDPSCEVGVIIGTGTNACYMEDMSNIDLVEGDEGRRGHLMPGRLSVVTSYPSQCV
;
A
#
# COMPACT_ATOMS: atom_id res chain seq x y z
N MET A 1 -2.99 30.04 -12.97
CA MET A 1 -2.14 29.46 -11.92
C MET A 1 -1.96 28.01 -12.27
N GLU A 2 -0.84 27.64 -12.89
CA GLU A 2 -0.50 26.23 -13.13
C GLU A 2 -0.10 25.62 -11.79
N SER A 3 -0.99 24.84 -11.19
CA SER A 3 -0.66 23.99 -10.05
C SER A 3 0.26 22.87 -10.56
N SER A 4 1.57 23.05 -10.39
CA SER A 4 2.56 22.03 -10.71
C SER A 4 2.38 20.83 -9.78
N LEU A 5 1.88 19.71 -10.31
CA LEU A 5 1.77 18.44 -9.60
C LEU A 5 3.18 17.93 -9.28
N ARG A 6 3.60 17.97 -8.01
CA ARG A 6 4.90 17.42 -7.60
C ARG A 6 4.77 15.95 -7.27
N ILE A 7 5.18 15.09 -8.21
CA ILE A 7 5.25 13.64 -7.99
C ILE A 7 6.60 13.30 -7.36
N ARG A 8 6.63 12.92 -6.08
CA ARG A 8 7.84 12.43 -5.41
C ARG A 8 7.93 10.91 -5.55
N VAL A 9 8.87 10.43 -6.36
CA VAL A 9 9.12 8.99 -6.53
C VAL A 9 10.12 8.51 -5.48
N THR A 10 9.66 7.79 -4.46
CA THR A 10 10.53 7.14 -3.47
C THR A 10 10.89 5.72 -3.91
N LYS A 11 12.16 5.50 -4.27
CA LYS A 11 12.67 4.18 -4.69
C LYS A 11 12.86 3.25 -3.47
N ARG A 12 12.05 2.19 -3.34
CA ARG A 12 12.31 1.07 -2.42
C ARG A 12 13.30 0.09 -3.06
N SER A 13 14.59 0.27 -2.76
CA SER A 13 15.73 -0.63 -3.05
C SER A 13 16.04 -0.96 -4.54
N PRO A 14 17.32 -1.19 -4.90
CA PRO A 14 17.69 -1.69 -6.23
C PRO A 14 17.52 -3.22 -6.28
N CYS A 15 16.72 -3.72 -7.22
CA CYS A 15 16.86 -5.10 -7.69
C CYS A 15 17.67 -5.04 -8.99
N ASP A 16 18.90 -5.51 -8.94
CA ASP A 16 19.76 -5.67 -10.11
C ASP A 16 19.19 -6.79 -11.00
N MET A 17 18.70 -6.43 -12.18
CA MET A 17 18.45 -7.39 -13.25
C MET A 17 19.76 -7.63 -14.01
N VAL A 18 20.42 -8.74 -13.72
CA VAL A 18 21.48 -9.28 -14.58
C VAL A 18 20.81 -10.21 -15.58
N MET A 19 20.65 -9.76 -16.83
CA MET A 19 20.31 -10.64 -17.95
C MET A 19 21.61 -11.24 -18.52
N GLY A 20 21.88 -12.50 -18.22
CA GLY A 20 22.90 -13.30 -18.91
C GLY A 20 22.31 -13.94 -20.16
N VAL A 21 22.91 -13.70 -21.32
CA VAL A 21 22.55 -14.39 -22.58
C VAL A 21 23.59 -15.47 -22.83
N GLY A 22 23.19 -16.74 -22.73
CA GLY A 22 23.99 -17.88 -23.16
C GLY A 22 23.96 -18.02 -24.68
N MET A 23 25.13 -18.16 -25.31
CA MET A 23 25.27 -18.35 -26.74
C MET A 23 25.22 -19.83 -27.10
N CYS A 24 24.29 -20.23 -27.98
CA CYS A 24 24.50 -21.40 -28.84
C CYS A 24 23.60 -21.35 -30.09
N SER A 25 24.22 -21.20 -31.27
CA SER A 25 23.91 -21.88 -32.54
C SER A 25 24.28 -21.01 -33.77
N SER A 26 24.87 -21.68 -34.75
CA SER A 26 25.51 -21.14 -35.95
C SER A 26 24.51 -20.98 -37.10
N GLN A 27 23.75 -19.88 -37.10
CA GLN A 27 23.07 -19.34 -38.28
C GLN A 27 23.34 -17.83 -38.38
N PRO A 28 23.48 -17.25 -39.58
CA PRO A 28 23.61 -15.80 -39.73
C PRO A 28 22.28 -15.14 -39.37
N TRP A 29 22.22 -14.53 -38.18
CA TRP A 29 21.07 -13.74 -37.75
C TRP A 29 20.94 -12.48 -38.64
N PRO A 30 19.72 -12.04 -39.01
CA PRO A 30 19.48 -10.69 -39.47
C PRO A 30 20.21 -9.68 -38.55
N PRO A 31 20.66 -8.52 -39.05
CA PRO A 31 21.33 -7.53 -38.21
C PRO A 31 20.49 -7.29 -36.96
N LEU A 32 21.11 -7.47 -35.79
CA LEU A 32 20.46 -7.51 -34.47
C LEU A 32 19.49 -6.34 -34.26
N SER A 33 19.77 -5.18 -34.89
CA SER A 33 18.92 -3.99 -34.92
C SER A 33 17.50 -4.24 -35.44
N PHE A 34 17.33 -4.97 -36.54
CA PHE A 34 16.00 -5.18 -37.15
C PHE A 34 15.10 -6.05 -36.28
N GLN A 35 15.67 -7.03 -35.58
CA GLN A 35 14.90 -7.88 -34.67
C GLN A 35 14.49 -7.11 -33.41
N VAL A 36 15.41 -6.32 -32.85
CA VAL A 36 15.15 -5.47 -31.67
C VAL A 36 14.09 -4.41 -32.00
N ASP A 37 14.20 -3.73 -33.15
CA ASP A 37 13.24 -2.72 -33.57
C ASP A 37 11.83 -3.29 -33.74
N ARG A 38 11.67 -4.52 -34.24
CA ARG A 38 10.37 -5.18 -34.33
C ARG A 38 9.71 -5.38 -32.96
N PHE A 39 10.49 -5.73 -31.93
CA PHE A 39 9.96 -5.88 -30.58
C PHE A 39 9.67 -4.53 -29.90
N LEU A 40 10.56 -3.54 -30.09
CA LEU A 40 10.40 -2.21 -29.52
C LEU A 40 9.32 -1.38 -30.21
N TYR A 41 8.96 -1.69 -31.47
CA TYR A 41 7.93 -0.97 -32.21
C TYR A 41 6.60 -0.94 -31.45
N HIS A 42 6.19 -2.06 -30.84
CA HIS A 42 4.97 -2.15 -30.04
C HIS A 42 5.06 -1.44 -28.68
N MET A 43 6.25 -0.99 -28.27
CA MET A 43 6.45 -0.20 -27.05
C MET A 43 6.52 1.31 -27.32
N ARG A 44 6.47 1.73 -28.59
CA ARG A 44 6.41 3.15 -28.97
C ARG A 44 4.96 3.61 -28.85
N LEU A 45 4.67 4.35 -27.79
CA LEU A 45 3.36 4.96 -27.58
C LEU A 45 3.40 6.37 -28.17
N SER A 46 2.49 6.66 -29.10
CA SER A 46 2.26 8.03 -29.58
C SER A 46 1.51 8.84 -28.52
N ASP A 47 1.61 10.17 -28.59
CA ASP A 47 0.85 11.06 -27.71
C ASP A 47 -0.67 10.79 -27.80
N GLU A 48 -1.18 10.53 -29.01
CA GLU A 48 -2.58 10.13 -29.22
C GLU A 48 -2.94 8.85 -28.47
N THR A 49 -2.04 7.86 -28.47
CA THR A 49 -2.24 6.60 -27.74
C THR A 49 -2.22 6.85 -26.23
N LEU A 50 -1.31 7.69 -25.74
CA LEU A 50 -1.23 8.04 -24.33
C LEU A 50 -2.49 8.78 -23.86
N LEU A 51 -3.00 9.71 -24.66
CA LEU A 51 -4.25 10.42 -24.37
C LEU A 51 -5.46 9.48 -24.34
N ASP A 52 -5.55 8.52 -25.27
CA ASP A 52 -6.60 7.49 -25.26
C ASP A 52 -6.52 6.60 -24.00
N ILE A 53 -5.30 6.17 -23.62
CA ILE A 53 -5.08 5.41 -22.38
C ILE A 53 -5.51 6.22 -21.15
N MET A 54 -5.13 7.49 -21.08
CA MET A 54 -5.53 8.38 -19.98
C MET A 54 -7.05 8.52 -19.88
N ALA A 55 -7.73 8.74 -21.00
CA ALA A 55 -9.19 8.87 -21.03
C ALA A 55 -9.90 7.59 -20.56
N ARG A 56 -9.44 6.42 -21.02
CA ARG A 56 -9.96 5.12 -20.59
C ARG A 56 -9.71 4.87 -19.10
N PHE A 57 -8.52 5.19 -18.63
CA PHE A 57 -8.16 5.04 -17.22
C PHE A 57 -9.05 5.92 -16.33
N GLN A 58 -9.23 7.18 -16.69
CA GLN A 58 -10.11 8.11 -15.98
C GLN A 58 -11.58 7.62 -15.97
N ALA A 59 -12.07 7.07 -17.08
CA ALA A 59 -13.42 6.50 -17.13
C ALA A 59 -13.57 5.30 -16.18
N GLU A 60 -12.57 4.42 -16.10
CA GLU A 60 -12.58 3.30 -15.16
C GLU A 60 -12.45 3.74 -13.70
N MET A 61 -11.70 4.81 -13.41
CA MET A 61 -11.67 5.42 -12.07
C MET A 61 -13.07 5.91 -11.66
N GLN A 62 -13.76 6.65 -12.54
CA GLN A 62 -15.13 7.12 -12.26
C GLN A 62 -16.09 5.95 -12.01
N ARG A 63 -16.02 4.90 -12.84
CA ARG A 63 -16.79 3.66 -12.64
C ARG A 63 -16.43 2.99 -11.32
N GLY A 64 -15.16 3.01 -10.94
CA GLY A 64 -14.69 2.45 -9.68
C GLY A 64 -15.17 3.21 -8.46
N LEU A 65 -15.46 4.51 -8.55
CA LEU A 65 -16.01 5.31 -7.46
C LEU A 65 -17.55 5.17 -7.30
N GLY A 66 -18.24 4.81 -8.38
CA GLY A 66 -19.70 4.63 -8.36
C GLY A 66 -20.13 3.32 -7.70
N LYS A 67 -21.15 3.36 -6.84
CA LYS A 67 -21.63 2.21 -6.05
C LYS A 67 -22.09 1.04 -6.93
N ASP A 68 -22.86 1.33 -7.97
CA ASP A 68 -23.43 0.32 -8.88
C ASP A 68 -22.41 -0.16 -9.92
N THR A 69 -21.46 0.69 -10.29
CA THR A 69 -20.46 0.41 -11.32
C THR A 69 -19.20 -0.26 -10.75
N ASN A 70 -18.86 -0.01 -9.49
CA ASN A 70 -17.66 -0.54 -8.83
C ASN A 70 -17.54 -2.06 -8.95
N PRO A 71 -18.58 -2.89 -8.74
CA PRO A 71 -18.48 -4.34 -8.84
C PRO A 71 -17.95 -4.85 -10.19
N THR A 72 -18.19 -4.10 -11.28
CA THR A 72 -17.73 -4.46 -12.63
C THR A 72 -16.59 -3.57 -13.16
N ALA A 73 -16.19 -2.54 -12.41
CA ALA A 73 -15.06 -1.70 -12.77
C ALA A 73 -13.73 -2.47 -12.76
N SER A 74 -12.87 -2.18 -13.73
CA SER A 74 -11.53 -2.75 -13.85
C SER A 74 -10.56 -2.15 -12.84
N VAL A 75 -10.80 -0.89 -12.44
CA VAL A 75 -10.07 -0.20 -11.37
C VAL A 75 -11.01 -0.06 -10.17
N LYS A 76 -10.76 -0.82 -9.11
CA LYS A 76 -11.51 -0.75 -7.85
C LYS A 76 -10.97 0.45 -7.07
N MET A 77 -11.76 1.49 -6.94
CA MET A 77 -11.36 2.72 -6.25
C MET A 77 -11.69 2.60 -4.76
N LEU A 78 -10.83 1.92 -4.01
CA LEU A 78 -11.11 1.49 -2.63
C LEU A 78 -10.91 2.66 -1.66
N PRO A 79 -11.96 3.10 -0.92
CA PRO A 79 -11.83 4.13 0.11
C PRO A 79 -11.03 3.62 1.32
N THR A 80 -10.12 4.43 1.87
CA THR A 80 -9.21 3.99 2.96
C THR A 80 -9.50 4.59 4.32
N PHE A 81 -10.54 5.43 4.43
CA PHE A 81 -10.94 6.13 5.66
C PHE A 81 -9.91 7.12 6.24
N VAL A 82 -8.80 7.35 5.52
CA VAL A 82 -7.89 8.47 5.77
C VAL A 82 -8.47 9.76 5.20
N ARG A 83 -8.78 10.72 6.09
CA ARG A 83 -9.40 12.00 5.73
C ARG A 83 -8.46 13.21 5.72
N ALA A 84 -7.33 13.09 6.40
CA ALA A 84 -6.34 14.15 6.50
C ALA A 84 -4.93 13.61 6.27
N ILE A 85 -4.08 14.46 5.70
CA ILE A 85 -2.64 14.25 5.59
C ILE A 85 -1.94 14.86 6.82
N PRO A 86 -0.72 14.43 7.15
CA PRO A 86 0.02 14.96 8.30
C PRO A 86 0.17 16.49 8.24
N ASP A 87 -0.11 17.17 9.35
CA ASP A 87 -0.04 18.64 9.46
C ASP A 87 1.14 19.12 10.31
N ARG A 88 1.96 18.16 10.78
CA ARG A 88 3.13 18.36 11.63
C ARG A 88 2.83 18.77 13.07
N SER A 89 1.57 18.67 13.50
CA SER A 89 1.18 18.78 14.90
C SER A 89 1.40 17.46 15.67
N GLU A 90 1.82 16.39 14.99
CA GLU A 90 1.99 15.07 15.61
C GLU A 90 3.10 15.09 16.66
N ASN A 91 2.82 14.47 17.82
CA ASN A 91 3.75 14.35 18.93
C ASN A 91 3.54 13.01 19.62
N GLY A 92 4.62 12.33 19.98
CA GLY A 92 4.57 11.08 20.73
C GLY A 92 5.46 9.98 20.17
N GLU A 93 5.30 8.79 20.75
CA GLU A 93 5.99 7.58 20.35
C GLU A 93 4.98 6.60 19.72
N PHE A 94 5.29 6.12 18.52
CA PHE A 94 4.41 5.28 17.72
C PHE A 94 5.16 4.06 17.21
N LEU A 95 4.45 2.97 17.02
CA LEU A 95 4.92 1.82 16.25
C LEU A 95 4.35 1.88 14.84
N SER A 96 5.12 1.38 13.87
CA SER A 96 4.65 1.13 12.52
C SER A 96 5.05 -0.26 12.06
N LEU A 97 4.11 -0.99 11.46
CA LEU A 97 4.32 -2.30 10.87
C LEU A 97 4.05 -2.20 9.37
N ASP A 98 5.02 -2.57 8.55
CA ASP A 98 4.95 -2.49 7.09
C ASP A 98 5.08 -3.87 6.46
N LEU A 99 3.94 -4.44 6.08
CA LEU A 99 3.80 -5.80 5.56
C LEU A 99 3.33 -5.79 4.11
N GLY A 100 4.21 -6.20 3.19
CA GLY A 100 3.91 -6.09 1.76
C GLY A 100 4.79 -6.80 0.76
N GLY A 101 5.76 -7.59 1.19
CA GLY A 101 6.73 -8.24 0.31
C GLY A 101 7.52 -9.35 0.98
N SER A 102 8.65 -9.73 0.37
CA SER A 102 9.50 -10.83 0.85
C SER A 102 10.12 -10.58 2.24
N LYS A 103 10.14 -9.32 2.69
CA LYS A 103 10.47 -8.91 4.04
C LYS A 103 9.40 -7.91 4.48
N PHE A 104 9.14 -7.87 5.78
CA PHE A 104 8.37 -6.80 6.41
C PHE A 104 9.24 -6.07 7.41
N ARG A 105 8.79 -4.90 7.85
CA ARG A 105 9.55 -4.03 8.74
C ARG A 105 8.69 -3.59 9.91
N VAL A 106 9.28 -3.58 11.10
CA VAL A 106 8.72 -2.93 12.29
C VAL A 106 9.56 -1.68 12.57
N LEU A 107 8.89 -0.57 12.88
CA LEU A 107 9.53 0.69 13.23
C LEU A 107 8.99 1.22 14.55
N LYS A 108 9.87 1.83 15.32
CA LYS A 108 9.54 2.79 16.37
C LYS A 108 9.82 4.19 15.82
N VAL A 109 8.82 5.06 15.91
CA VAL A 109 8.90 6.46 15.48
C VAL A 109 8.65 7.33 16.70
N GLN A 110 9.60 8.20 17.02
CA GLN A 110 9.44 9.23 18.03
C GLN A 110 9.40 10.59 17.34
N VAL A 111 8.30 11.31 17.53
CA VAL A 111 8.13 12.70 17.07
C VAL A 111 8.19 13.59 18.30
N SER A 112 9.01 14.65 18.25
CA SER A 112 9.16 15.61 19.35
C SER A 112 9.03 17.06 18.87
N GLU A 113 8.43 17.87 19.73
CA GLU A 113 7.97 19.23 19.43
C GLU A 113 9.08 20.30 19.54
N GLU A 114 10.26 19.97 20.09
CA GLU A 114 11.32 20.94 20.37
C GLU A 114 11.97 21.53 19.09
N GLY A 115 11.35 22.59 18.57
CA GLY A 115 11.91 23.63 17.71
C GLY A 115 12.37 23.22 16.31
N LYS A 116 12.56 21.92 16.03
CA LYS A 116 13.08 21.39 14.75
C LYS A 116 12.52 20.02 14.34
N GLN A 117 11.36 19.58 14.87
CA GLN A 117 10.66 18.35 14.46
C GLN A 117 11.61 17.19 14.15
N LYS A 118 12.42 16.80 15.13
CA LYS A 118 13.42 15.75 14.94
C LYS A 118 12.74 14.38 15.04
N VAL A 119 12.30 13.85 13.91
CA VAL A 119 11.75 12.48 13.85
C VAL A 119 12.89 11.49 14.05
N GLN A 120 12.82 10.70 15.12
CA GLN A 120 13.75 9.59 15.36
C GLN A 120 13.09 8.28 14.95
N MET A 121 13.77 7.50 14.12
CA MET A 121 13.27 6.23 13.63
C MET A 121 14.24 5.11 13.95
N GLU A 122 13.73 4.06 14.59
CA GLU A 122 14.44 2.80 14.77
C GLU A 122 13.68 1.71 14.05
N SER A 123 14.34 0.91 13.21
CA SER A 123 13.65 -0.11 12.41
C SER A 123 14.37 -1.44 12.40
N GLN A 124 13.61 -2.52 12.27
CA GLN A 124 14.11 -3.88 12.09
C GLN A 124 13.34 -4.58 10.97
N PHE A 125 14.07 -5.30 10.13
CA PHE A 125 13.50 -6.10 9.04
C PHE A 125 13.38 -7.55 9.44
N TYR A 126 12.24 -8.15 9.14
CA TYR A 126 11.97 -9.57 9.35
C TYR A 126 11.65 -10.24 8.01
N PRO A 127 12.18 -11.44 7.74
CA PRO A 127 11.87 -12.16 6.51
C PRO A 127 10.43 -12.66 6.56
N THR A 128 9.68 -12.49 5.47
CA THR A 128 8.36 -13.12 5.37
C THR A 128 8.56 -14.61 5.05
N PRO A 129 7.96 -15.55 5.82
CA PRO A 129 8.19 -16.97 5.63
C PRO A 129 7.90 -17.44 4.21
N ASN A 130 8.85 -18.15 3.60
CA ASN A 130 8.75 -18.62 2.21
C ASN A 130 7.52 -19.50 1.96
N GLU A 131 7.05 -20.21 2.98
CA GLU A 131 5.85 -21.05 2.89
C GLU A 131 4.61 -20.22 2.56
N ILE A 132 4.51 -19.01 3.10
CA ILE A 132 3.40 -18.06 2.86
C ILE A 132 3.46 -17.46 1.45
N ILE A 133 4.67 -17.32 0.89
CA ILE A 133 4.92 -16.73 -0.43
C ILE A 133 4.85 -17.77 -1.56
N ARG A 134 5.21 -19.04 -1.32
CA ARG A 134 5.45 -20.02 -2.39
C ARG A 134 4.69 -21.34 -2.29
N ARG A 135 4.19 -21.78 -1.13
CA ARG A 135 3.57 -23.12 -0.99
C ARG A 135 2.10 -23.06 -0.58
N SER A 136 1.28 -23.80 -1.32
CA SER A 136 -0.05 -24.24 -0.87
C SER A 136 0.11 -25.26 0.27
N CYS A 137 0.30 -24.82 1.51
CA CYS A 137 0.33 -25.74 2.66
C CYS A 137 -0.61 -25.26 3.78
N ALA A 138 -1.10 -26.25 4.53
CA ALA A 138 -2.37 -26.27 5.27
C ALA A 138 -2.40 -25.51 6.62
N PHE A 139 -1.53 -24.52 6.82
CA PHE A 139 -1.49 -23.73 8.07
C PHE A 139 -1.71 -22.24 7.77
N SER A 140 -2.96 -21.89 7.51
CA SER A 140 -3.46 -20.53 7.28
C SER A 140 -3.32 -19.58 8.48
N LEU A 141 -3.07 -20.10 9.68
CA LEU A 141 -3.06 -19.33 10.93
C LEU A 141 -1.72 -18.64 11.25
N GLN A 142 -0.61 -19.02 10.59
CA GLN A 142 0.72 -18.62 11.07
C GLN A 142 1.22 -17.25 10.63
N LEU A 143 0.63 -16.58 9.62
CA LEU A 143 1.18 -15.28 9.17
C LEU A 143 1.12 -14.24 10.29
N PHE A 144 -0.05 -14.02 10.87
CA PHE A 144 -0.24 -12.99 11.90
C PHE A 144 0.35 -13.40 13.25
N GLU A 145 0.40 -14.71 13.54
CA GLU A 145 1.16 -15.24 14.69
C GLU A 145 2.65 -14.93 14.55
N TYR A 146 3.26 -15.25 13.40
CA TYR A 146 4.65 -14.94 13.13
C TYR A 146 4.94 -13.43 13.15
N VAL A 147 4.02 -12.61 12.62
CA VAL A 147 4.15 -11.15 12.68
C VAL A 147 4.06 -10.64 14.12
N ALA A 148 3.18 -11.23 14.95
CA ALA A 148 3.10 -10.91 16.38
C ALA A 148 4.37 -11.34 17.14
N ASP A 149 4.92 -12.53 16.86
CA ASP A 149 6.20 -12.98 17.42
C ASP A 149 7.33 -12.00 17.10
N CYS A 150 7.41 -11.55 15.85
CA CYS A 150 8.42 -10.57 15.41
C CYS A 150 8.21 -9.19 16.04
N LEU A 151 6.96 -8.77 16.23
CA LEU A 151 6.64 -7.53 16.92
C LEU A 151 7.07 -7.60 18.39
N ALA A 152 6.81 -8.72 19.08
CA ALA A 152 7.25 -8.95 20.45
C ALA A 152 8.77 -8.96 20.57
N ASP A 153 9.47 -9.65 19.65
CA ASP A 153 10.93 -9.64 19.55
C ASP A 153 11.49 -8.21 19.39
N PHE A 154 10.89 -7.42 18.49
CA PHE A 154 11.27 -6.02 18.29
C PHE A 154 11.09 -5.19 19.57
N MET A 155 9.90 -5.28 20.19
CA MET A 155 9.61 -4.54 21.42
C MET A 155 10.56 -4.92 22.55
N LYS A 156 10.88 -6.21 22.70
CA LYS A 156 11.88 -6.68 23.68
C LYS A 156 13.27 -6.14 23.40
N THR A 157 13.73 -6.23 22.15
CA THR A 157 15.06 -5.75 21.74
C THR A 157 15.21 -4.24 21.93
N LYS A 158 14.11 -3.49 21.80
CA LYS A 158 14.07 -2.04 21.97
C LYS A 158 13.72 -1.58 23.40
N GLY A 159 13.54 -2.50 24.34
CA GLY A 159 13.18 -2.17 25.72
C GLY A 159 11.81 -1.50 25.86
N LEU A 160 10.86 -1.87 25.00
CA LEU A 160 9.49 -1.33 24.94
C LEU A 160 8.46 -2.27 25.58
N THR A 161 8.89 -3.37 26.19
CA THR A 161 8.01 -4.33 26.87
C THR A 161 7.17 -3.63 27.94
N HIS A 162 5.89 -4.01 28.04
CA HIS A 162 4.89 -3.42 28.95
C HIS A 162 4.58 -1.93 28.73
N LYS A 163 5.11 -1.30 27.67
CA LYS A 163 4.71 0.05 27.27
C LYS A 163 3.53 -0.05 26.31
N LYS A 164 2.43 0.63 26.65
CA LYS A 164 1.29 0.76 25.75
C LYS A 164 1.62 1.68 24.58
N LEU A 165 1.65 1.14 23.35
CA LEU A 165 2.02 1.90 22.16
C LEU A 165 0.97 1.79 21.05
N PRO A 166 0.61 2.91 20.40
CA PRO A 166 -0.21 2.89 19.21
C PRO A 166 0.57 2.33 18.00
N LEU A 167 -0.09 1.50 17.20
CA LEU A 167 0.48 0.89 15.99
C LEU A 167 -0.29 1.31 14.73
N GLY A 168 0.44 1.89 13.77
CA GLY A 168 -0.01 2.04 12.40
C GLY A 168 0.41 0.85 11.54
N MET A 169 -0.54 0.10 11.03
CA MET A 169 -0.31 -1.05 10.17
C MET A 169 -0.42 -0.65 8.69
N THR A 170 0.70 -0.66 7.98
CA THR A 170 0.74 -0.59 6.52
C THR A 170 0.62 -2.00 5.94
N PHE A 171 -0.42 -2.22 5.13
CA PHE A 171 -0.70 -3.52 4.52
C PHE A 171 -0.86 -3.38 3.00
N SER A 172 0.08 -3.95 2.26
CA SER A 172 0.24 -3.69 0.82
C SER A 172 -0.61 -4.57 -0.09
N PHE A 173 -1.81 -4.94 0.36
CA PHE A 173 -2.76 -5.78 -0.36
C PHE A 173 -4.15 -5.11 -0.41
N PRO A 174 -4.98 -5.42 -1.42
CA PRO A 174 -6.32 -4.86 -1.54
C PRO A 174 -7.20 -5.23 -0.34
N CYS A 175 -7.65 -4.22 0.40
CA CYS A 175 -8.58 -4.38 1.50
C CYS A 175 -9.84 -3.54 1.27
N TRP A 176 -10.99 -4.11 1.61
CA TRP A 176 -12.22 -3.36 1.81
C TRP A 176 -12.24 -2.83 3.24
N GLN A 177 -12.33 -1.51 3.40
CA GLN A 177 -12.38 -0.86 4.71
C GLN A 177 -13.77 -0.29 4.95
N THR A 178 -14.17 -0.25 6.21
CA THR A 178 -15.38 0.43 6.71
C THR A 178 -15.05 1.52 7.73
N LYS A 179 -13.84 1.46 8.31
CA LYS A 179 -13.25 2.39 9.27
C LYS A 179 -11.73 2.35 9.13
N LEU A 180 -11.02 3.25 9.82
CA LEU A 180 -9.57 3.36 9.74
C LEU A 180 -8.85 2.12 10.31
N GLU A 181 -9.40 1.53 11.36
CA GLU A 181 -8.87 0.40 12.13
C GLU A 181 -9.50 -0.96 11.75
N GLU A 182 -10.14 -1.05 10.58
CA GLU A 182 -10.75 -2.27 10.05
C GLU A 182 -10.34 -2.47 8.59
N GLY A 183 -10.10 -3.72 8.18
CA GLY A 183 -9.89 -4.01 6.76
C GLY A 183 -10.00 -5.47 6.39
N VAL A 184 -10.97 -5.79 5.54
CA VAL A 184 -11.22 -7.13 5.01
C VAL A 184 -10.36 -7.35 3.77
N LEU A 185 -9.46 -8.33 3.81
CA LEU A 185 -8.64 -8.66 2.65
C LEU A 185 -9.51 -9.17 1.50
N LEU A 186 -9.47 -8.49 0.35
CA LEU A 186 -10.23 -8.90 -0.84
C LEU A 186 -9.53 -10.00 -1.64
N SER A 187 -8.22 -9.88 -1.83
CA SER A 187 -7.44 -10.87 -2.58
C SER A 187 -5.95 -10.73 -2.30
N TRP A 188 -5.24 -11.85 -2.34
CA TRP A 188 -3.78 -11.82 -2.30
C TRP A 188 -3.19 -11.44 -3.66
N THR A 189 -2.10 -10.67 -3.62
CA THR A 189 -1.33 -10.24 -4.80
C THR A 189 0.14 -10.58 -4.58
N LYS A 190 1.03 -10.20 -5.50
CA LYS A 190 2.50 -10.34 -5.32
C LYS A 190 2.95 -11.77 -4.97
N LYS A 191 2.23 -12.77 -5.48
CA LYS A 191 2.42 -14.22 -5.24
C LYS A 191 2.14 -14.70 -3.82
N PHE A 192 1.67 -13.86 -2.90
CA PHE A 192 1.22 -14.29 -1.57
C PHE A 192 0.04 -15.25 -1.66
N LYS A 193 0.02 -16.29 -0.81
CA LYS A 193 -1.06 -17.28 -0.78
C LYS A 193 -1.33 -17.79 0.64
N ALA A 194 -1.60 -16.91 1.60
CA ALA A 194 -2.05 -17.33 2.92
C ALA A 194 -3.54 -17.74 2.86
N ARG A 195 -3.81 -19.05 2.93
CA ARG A 195 -5.19 -19.57 2.95
C ARG A 195 -5.96 -19.00 4.14
N GLY A 196 -7.28 -18.97 4.08
CA GLY A 196 -8.15 -18.62 5.22
C GLY A 196 -8.03 -17.18 5.74
N VAL A 197 -7.23 -16.31 5.12
CA VAL A 197 -7.15 -14.88 5.44
C VAL A 197 -7.99 -14.01 4.49
N GLN A 198 -8.17 -14.46 3.25
CA GLN A 198 -9.07 -13.77 2.32
C GLN A 198 -10.49 -13.70 2.90
N ASP A 199 -11.19 -12.60 2.65
CA ASP A 199 -12.53 -12.28 3.14
C ASP A 199 -12.62 -12.16 4.66
N THR A 200 -11.49 -11.88 5.33
CA THR A 200 -11.46 -11.65 6.78
C THR A 200 -10.67 -10.40 7.15
N ASP A 201 -11.01 -9.86 8.33
CA ASP A 201 -10.40 -8.64 8.84
C ASP A 201 -8.97 -8.88 9.34
N VAL A 202 -8.00 -8.26 8.67
CA VAL A 202 -6.56 -8.43 8.95
C VAL A 202 -6.13 -7.76 10.25
N VAL A 203 -6.76 -6.65 10.64
CA VAL A 203 -6.47 -5.97 11.90
C VAL A 203 -6.89 -6.86 13.05
N ASN A 204 -8.13 -7.37 12.99
CA ASN A 204 -8.65 -8.29 14.00
C ASN A 204 -7.82 -9.58 14.12
N ARG A 205 -7.25 -10.08 13.01
CA ARG A 205 -6.34 -11.24 13.07
C ARG A 205 -5.04 -10.93 13.78
N LEU A 206 -4.40 -9.82 13.46
CA LEU A 206 -3.18 -9.41 14.13
C LEU A 206 -3.42 -9.13 15.62
N THR A 207 -4.50 -8.41 15.95
CA THR A 207 -4.90 -8.14 17.34
C THR A 207 -5.12 -9.43 18.13
N LYS A 208 -5.73 -10.46 17.53
CA LYS A 208 -5.88 -11.77 18.18
C LYS A 208 -4.55 -12.48 18.41
N ALA A 209 -3.64 -12.43 17.42
CA ALA A 209 -2.32 -13.03 17.53
C ALA A 209 -1.47 -12.35 18.63
N MET A 210 -1.52 -11.02 18.72
CA MET A 210 -0.80 -10.26 19.74
C MET A 210 -1.22 -10.62 21.18
N LYS A 211 -2.47 -11.05 21.41
CA LYS A 211 -2.95 -11.48 22.74
C LYS A 211 -2.22 -12.69 23.31
N ASN A 212 -1.51 -13.46 22.48
CA ASN A 212 -0.68 -14.58 22.93
C ASN A 212 0.60 -14.12 23.65
N HIS A 213 0.97 -12.84 23.52
CA HIS A 213 2.14 -12.23 24.13
C HIS A 213 1.73 -11.35 25.31
N LYS A 214 2.18 -11.69 26.51
CA LYS A 214 1.84 -10.95 27.75
C LYS A 214 2.75 -9.72 27.99
N ASP A 215 3.83 -9.64 27.24
CA ASP A 215 4.90 -8.65 27.34
C ASP A 215 4.73 -7.46 26.38
N ILE A 216 3.74 -7.52 25.48
CA ILE A 216 3.37 -6.43 24.58
C ILE A 216 1.98 -5.86 24.92
N ASP A 217 1.85 -4.54 24.83
CA ASP A 217 0.59 -3.82 24.95
C ASP A 217 0.50 -2.85 23.75
N VAL A 218 -0.19 -3.26 22.70
CA VAL A 218 -0.21 -2.56 21.41
C VAL A 218 -1.64 -2.43 20.90
N ASP A 219 -2.05 -1.19 20.62
CA ASP A 219 -3.35 -0.87 20.03
C ASP A 219 -3.16 -0.49 18.55
N ILE A 220 -3.75 -1.26 17.64
CA ILE A 220 -3.76 -0.91 16.21
C ILE A 220 -4.79 0.20 16.00
N LEU A 221 -4.31 1.40 15.68
CA LEU A 221 -5.17 2.59 15.47
C LEU A 221 -5.51 2.84 14.01
N ALA A 222 -4.68 2.33 13.09
CA ALA A 222 -4.90 2.55 11.67
C ALA A 222 -4.35 1.40 10.83
N LEU A 223 -5.15 0.99 9.85
CA LEU A 223 -4.75 0.19 8.71
C LEU A 223 -4.67 1.10 7.48
N VAL A 224 -3.51 1.16 6.84
CA VAL A 224 -3.28 1.96 5.64
C VAL A 224 -2.69 1.10 4.53
N ASN A 225 -3.04 1.42 3.28
CA ASN A 225 -2.35 0.83 2.13
C ASN A 225 -0.94 1.43 1.99
N ASP A 226 -0.02 0.70 1.36
CA ASP A 226 1.36 1.15 1.12
C ASP A 226 1.45 2.43 0.29
N THR A 227 0.58 2.59 -0.70
CA THR A 227 0.54 3.85 -1.49
C THR A 227 0.12 5.03 -0.63
N VAL A 228 -0.87 4.85 0.26
CA VAL A 228 -1.36 5.89 1.17
C VAL A 228 -0.28 6.25 2.20
N GLY A 229 0.37 5.26 2.82
CA GLY A 229 1.49 5.52 3.72
C GLY A 229 2.66 6.24 3.03
N THR A 230 2.91 5.93 1.76
CA THR A 230 3.92 6.62 0.93
C THR A 230 3.52 8.07 0.66
N MET A 231 2.25 8.31 0.30
CA MET A 231 1.70 9.67 0.12
C MET A 231 1.82 10.47 1.41
N MET A 232 1.39 9.93 2.55
CA MET A 232 1.48 10.59 3.87
C MET A 232 2.91 10.96 4.24
N THR A 233 3.87 10.06 4.02
CA THR A 233 5.28 10.33 4.32
C THR A 233 5.80 11.49 3.45
N CYS A 234 5.38 11.56 2.19
CA CYS A 234 5.73 12.68 1.32
C CYS A 234 5.02 13.98 1.74
N ALA A 235 3.75 13.88 2.14
CA ALA A 235 2.93 14.99 2.60
C ALA A 235 3.48 15.64 3.88
N TYR A 236 4.10 14.86 4.76
CA TYR A 236 4.80 15.37 5.94
C TYR A 236 5.89 16.39 5.57
N ASP A 237 6.67 16.12 4.51
CA ASP A 237 7.71 17.03 4.01
C ASP A 237 7.14 18.13 3.09
N ASP A 238 6.18 17.80 2.23
CA ASP A 238 5.53 18.70 1.26
C ASP A 238 4.00 18.56 1.35
N PRO A 239 3.30 19.46 2.07
CA PRO A 239 1.85 19.41 2.26
C PRO A 239 1.01 19.46 0.98
N SER A 240 1.62 19.75 -0.19
CA SER A 240 0.94 19.70 -1.49
C SER A 240 0.88 18.30 -2.10
N CYS A 241 1.47 17.29 -1.45
CA CYS A 241 1.49 15.91 -1.95
C CYS A 241 0.14 15.20 -1.73
N GLU A 242 -0.62 15.04 -2.80
CA GLU A 242 -1.95 14.43 -2.78
C GLU A 242 -2.06 13.14 -3.58
N VAL A 243 -0.94 12.62 -4.10
CA VAL A 243 -0.88 11.40 -4.91
C VAL A 243 0.32 10.56 -4.46
N GLY A 244 0.08 9.29 -4.17
CA GLY A 244 1.13 8.31 -3.89
C GLY A 244 1.15 7.21 -4.95
N VAL A 245 2.31 6.94 -5.55
CA VAL A 245 2.47 5.88 -6.55
C VAL A 245 3.59 4.94 -6.14
N ILE A 246 3.33 3.64 -6.21
CA ILE A 246 4.32 2.59 -6.01
C ILE A 246 4.56 1.89 -7.33
N ILE A 247 5.82 1.82 -7.74
CA ILE A 247 6.29 1.05 -8.89
C ILE A 247 7.40 0.11 -8.39
N GLY A 248 7.07 -1.16 -8.22
CA GLY A 248 8.00 -2.17 -7.68
C GLY A 248 7.59 -3.59 -8.09
N THR A 249 7.57 -4.54 -7.15
CA THR A 249 7.07 -5.91 -7.42
C THR A 249 5.62 -5.93 -7.93
N GLY A 250 4.85 -4.91 -7.58
CA GLY A 250 3.59 -4.55 -8.24
C GLY A 250 3.53 -3.05 -8.48
N THR A 251 2.51 -2.60 -9.19
CA THR A 251 2.19 -1.19 -9.36
C THR A 251 0.87 -0.85 -8.69
N ASN A 252 0.81 0.27 -7.98
CA ASN A 252 -0.41 0.75 -7.32
C ASN A 252 -0.34 2.28 -7.15
N ALA A 253 -1.48 2.95 -7.07
CA ALA A 253 -1.57 4.37 -6.79
C ALA A 253 -2.68 4.69 -5.78
N CYS A 254 -2.56 5.84 -5.14
CA CYS A 254 -3.62 6.46 -4.35
C CYS A 254 -3.62 7.97 -4.56
N TYR A 255 -4.72 8.61 -4.21
CA TYR A 255 -4.82 10.05 -4.18
C TYR A 255 -5.91 10.51 -3.22
N MET A 256 -5.90 11.80 -2.87
CA MET A 256 -6.96 12.45 -2.10
C MET A 256 -8.12 12.86 -3.01
N GLU A 257 -9.29 12.23 -2.84
CA GLU A 257 -10.52 12.50 -3.61
C GLU A 257 -11.51 13.32 -2.77
N ASP A 258 -12.36 14.09 -3.46
CA ASP A 258 -13.51 14.75 -2.85
C ASP A 258 -14.59 13.70 -2.54
N MET A 259 -15.07 13.67 -1.30
CA MET A 259 -16.05 12.68 -0.87
C MET A 259 -17.38 12.76 -1.64
N SER A 260 -17.70 13.93 -2.22
CA SER A 260 -18.87 14.07 -3.09
C SER A 260 -18.80 13.25 -4.38
N ASN A 261 -17.61 12.77 -4.76
CA ASN A 261 -17.39 11.88 -5.89
C ASN A 261 -17.41 10.39 -5.51
N ILE A 262 -17.56 10.04 -4.23
CA ILE A 262 -17.41 8.66 -3.73
C ILE A 262 -18.76 8.10 -3.29
N ASP A 263 -19.41 7.33 -4.15
CA ASP A 263 -20.72 6.72 -3.83
C ASP A 263 -20.61 5.47 -2.93
N LEU A 264 -19.39 5.00 -2.65
CA LEU A 264 -19.11 3.77 -1.90
C LEU A 264 -19.24 3.90 -0.39
N VAL A 265 -19.31 5.11 0.17
CA VAL A 265 -19.32 5.35 1.61
C VAL A 265 -20.68 5.93 2.02
N GLU A 266 -21.39 5.28 2.95
CA GLU A 266 -22.67 5.78 3.50
C GLU A 266 -22.43 6.54 4.82
N GLY A 267 -22.98 7.76 4.93
CA GLY A 267 -22.87 8.61 6.12
C GLY A 267 -22.87 10.10 5.77
N ASP A 268 -23.15 10.97 6.73
CA ASP A 268 -23.56 12.38 6.62
C ASP A 268 -22.56 13.39 6.00
N GLU A 269 -21.63 12.93 5.16
CA GLU A 269 -20.72 13.78 4.37
C GLU A 269 -20.76 13.44 2.87
N GLY A 270 -21.80 12.74 2.42
CA GLY A 270 -21.97 12.30 1.02
C GLY A 270 -23.42 12.26 0.52
N ARG A 271 -24.38 12.85 1.24
CA ARG A 271 -25.74 13.07 0.71
C ARG A 271 -26.02 14.56 0.65
N ARG A 272 -26.40 15.04 -0.53
CA ARG A 272 -26.91 16.39 -0.81
C ARG A 272 -27.74 16.91 0.35
N GLY A 273 -27.18 17.79 1.18
CA GLY A 273 -27.95 18.36 2.27
C GLY A 273 -27.24 18.96 3.49
N HIS A 274 -25.92 19.20 3.52
CA HIS A 274 -25.23 20.25 4.31
C HIS A 274 -23.71 19.98 4.21
N LEU A 275 -23.01 20.72 3.35
CA LEU A 275 -21.58 20.51 3.06
C LEU A 275 -20.68 21.07 4.17
N MET A 276 -19.95 20.20 4.86
CA MET A 276 -18.52 20.43 5.10
C MET A 276 -17.77 19.65 4.02
N PRO A 277 -16.87 20.28 3.23
CA PRO A 277 -16.11 19.58 2.20
C PRO A 277 -15.14 18.59 2.86
N GLY A 278 -15.48 17.30 2.85
CA GLY A 278 -14.62 16.21 3.30
C GLY A 278 -13.80 15.67 2.14
N ARG A 279 -12.50 15.43 2.36
CA ARG A 279 -11.66 14.68 1.43
C ARG A 279 -11.34 13.32 2.03
N LEU A 280 -11.15 12.34 1.15
CA LEU A 280 -10.84 10.98 1.54
C LEU A 280 -9.83 10.37 0.58
N SER A 281 -8.81 9.70 1.11
CA SER A 281 -7.86 9.01 0.23
C SER A 281 -8.46 7.73 -0.35
N VAL A 282 -8.19 7.49 -1.62
CA VAL A 282 -8.70 6.36 -2.40
C VAL A 282 -7.55 5.65 -3.09
N VAL A 283 -7.56 4.32 -3.08
CA VAL A 283 -6.52 3.48 -3.69
C VAL A 283 -7.02 2.86 -4.98
N THR A 284 -6.20 2.91 -6.04
CA THR A 284 -6.47 2.26 -7.33
C THR A 284 -6.16 0.76 -7.23
N SER A 285 -7.13 -0.08 -6.89
CA SER A 285 -6.91 -1.52 -6.84
C SER A 285 -7.27 -2.20 -8.16
N TYR A 286 -6.32 -2.94 -8.72
CA TYR A 286 -6.52 -3.74 -9.93
C TYR A 286 -6.76 -5.21 -9.53
N PRO A 287 -7.78 -5.88 -10.07
CA PRO A 287 -7.88 -7.32 -9.96
C PRO A 287 -6.60 -7.92 -10.56
N SER A 288 -5.88 -8.69 -9.74
CA SER A 288 -4.62 -9.32 -10.13
C SER A 288 -4.88 -10.44 -11.13
N GLN A 289 -5.22 -10.10 -12.37
CA GLN A 289 -5.35 -11.03 -13.50
C GLN A 289 -4.55 -10.60 -14.73
N CYS A 290 -3.85 -9.47 -14.70
CA CYS A 290 -2.99 -9.04 -15.80
C CYS A 290 -1.54 -8.89 -15.35
N VAL A 291 -0.85 -10.02 -15.15
CA VAL A 291 0.58 -10.21 -15.50
C VAL A 291 0.77 -11.66 -15.93
#